data_AF-A0A2N9IB06-F1
#
_entry.id   AF-A0A2N9IB06-F1
#
_cell.length_a   1.000
_cell.length_b   1.000
_cell.length_c   1.000
_cell.angle_alpha   90.00
_cell.angle_beta   90.00
_cell.angle_gamma   90.00
#
_symmetry.space_group_name_H-M   'P 1'
#
loop_
_entity.id
_entity.type
_entity.pdbx_description
1 polymer ?
#
loop_
_entity_poly.entity_id
_entity_poly.type
_entity_poly.pdbx_seq_one_letter_code
_entity_poly.pdbx_strand_id
1 'polypeptide(L)'
;MVTSNDFKGRYIDPSWSPFENLLEVADVAAQKYEEEKSMTNETVRVKESELMMKQNRLKKPRILDSHGYSYQDHQKQNLNGASSSMQSQTYWVPRPPLSKNLKTKEQERIRNPPRTRTRRANQQAGPEPPPDIPMEFKDIIMAKNGRDLKLVIQKKLCPSDLDDSYAQLSIPKGQMRAEFLSEEDQMNLQQKEADGVRCEGIKVPLIEPCLEESTISLKRWKFGTSISYMLSSPWNHVVANNGLKCEDIIQLWSFKVGHKPCLALIKL
;
A
#
# COMPACT_ATOMS: atom_id res chain seq x y z
N MET A 1 -23.35 8.31 -25.61
CA MET A 1 -24.48 8.18 -26.56
C MET A 1 -23.91 7.85 -27.92
N VAL A 2 -24.41 6.83 -28.62
CA VAL A 2 -23.94 6.46 -29.96
C VAL A 2 -24.48 7.48 -30.97
N THR A 3 -23.64 7.87 -31.93
CA THR A 3 -23.89 8.89 -32.94
C THR A 3 -23.62 8.30 -34.33
N SER A 4 -24.14 8.95 -35.38
CA SER A 4 -23.92 8.49 -36.76
C SER A 4 -22.42 8.40 -37.14
N ASN A 5 -21.55 9.18 -36.50
CA ASN A 5 -20.10 9.10 -36.73
C ASN A 5 -19.48 7.79 -36.23
N ASP A 6 -20.07 7.14 -35.22
CA ASP A 6 -19.53 5.90 -34.65
C ASP A 6 -19.72 4.69 -35.58
N PHE A 7 -20.55 4.83 -36.62
CA PHE A 7 -20.77 3.81 -37.66
C PHE A 7 -19.92 4.06 -38.93
N LYS A 8 -19.07 5.10 -38.96
CA LYS A 8 -18.24 5.39 -40.14
C LYS A 8 -17.27 4.22 -40.41
N GLY A 9 -17.42 3.60 -41.58
CA GLY A 9 -16.62 2.45 -42.00
C GLY A 9 -17.19 1.09 -41.59
N ARG A 10 -18.33 1.06 -40.89
CA ARG A 10 -19.12 -0.17 -40.69
C ARG A 10 -20.03 -0.41 -41.90
N TYR A 11 -20.03 -1.63 -42.41
CA TYR A 11 -20.98 -2.05 -43.44
C TYR A 11 -22.28 -2.50 -42.77
N ILE A 12 -23.39 -1.88 -43.14
CA ILE A 12 -24.73 -2.28 -42.70
C ILE A 12 -25.43 -2.86 -43.94
N ASP A 13 -25.78 -4.14 -43.87
CA ASP A 13 -26.43 -4.82 -44.99
C ASP A 13 -27.93 -4.42 -45.04
N PRO A 14 -28.42 -3.92 -46.19
CA PRO A 14 -29.84 -3.56 -46.34
C PRO A 14 -30.83 -4.72 -46.16
N SER A 15 -30.36 -5.97 -46.24
CA SER A 15 -31.17 -7.18 -46.05
C SER A 15 -31.30 -7.61 -44.57
N TRP A 16 -30.57 -6.97 -43.66
CA TRP A 16 -30.63 -7.29 -42.24
C TRP A 16 -32.00 -7.01 -41.62
N SER A 17 -32.42 -7.94 -40.78
CA SER A 17 -33.58 -7.80 -39.93
C SER A 17 -33.42 -6.64 -38.91
N PRO A 18 -34.51 -6.12 -38.36
CA PRO A 18 -34.44 -5.13 -37.28
C PRO A 18 -33.61 -5.60 -36.07
N PHE A 19 -33.56 -6.91 -35.81
CA PHE A 19 -32.78 -7.49 -34.71
C PHE A 19 -31.27 -7.48 -34.99
N GLU A 20 -30.85 -7.82 -36.21
CA GLU A 20 -29.43 -7.77 -36.61
C GLU A 20 -28.87 -6.35 -36.59
N ASN A 21 -29.68 -5.38 -37.04
CA ASN A 21 -29.33 -3.96 -36.91
C ASN A 21 -29.17 -3.52 -35.45
N LEU A 22 -30.01 -4.02 -34.54
CA LEU A 22 -29.90 -3.73 -33.11
C LEU A 22 -28.63 -4.32 -32.49
N LEU A 23 -28.22 -5.51 -32.93
CA LEU A 23 -26.99 -6.16 -32.46
C LEU A 23 -25.75 -5.35 -32.85
N GLU A 24 -25.69 -4.86 -34.09
CA GLU A 24 -24.59 -3.99 -34.54
C GLU A 24 -24.54 -2.67 -33.76
N VAL A 25 -25.70 -2.07 -33.46
CA VAL A 25 -25.77 -0.86 -32.63
C VAL A 25 -25.27 -1.13 -31.21
N ALA A 26 -25.61 -2.28 -30.63
CA ALA A 26 -25.15 -2.69 -29.31
C ALA A 26 -23.62 -2.93 -29.29
N ASP A 27 -23.07 -3.55 -30.32
CA ASP A 27 -21.63 -3.78 -30.47
C ASP A 27 -20.86 -2.47 -30.60
N VAL A 28 -21.35 -1.53 -31.42
CA VAL A 28 -20.76 -0.19 -31.55
C VAL A 28 -20.86 0.58 -30.23
N ALA A 29 -21.97 0.45 -29.50
CA ALA A 29 -22.10 1.06 -28.16
C ALA A 29 -21.08 0.48 -27.17
N ALA A 30 -20.86 -0.84 -27.19
CA ALA A 30 -19.91 -1.51 -26.31
C ALA A 30 -18.45 -1.11 -26.62
N GLN A 31 -18.09 -1.02 -27.90
CA GLN A 31 -16.75 -0.57 -28.31
C GLN A 31 -16.49 0.87 -27.87
N LYS A 32 -17.44 1.77 -28.12
CA LYS A 32 -17.34 3.17 -27.71
C LYS A 32 -17.18 3.30 -26.19
N TYR A 33 -17.90 2.50 -25.42
CA TYR A 33 -17.76 2.48 -23.96
C TYR A 33 -16.35 2.05 -23.51
N GLU A 34 -15.77 1.00 -24.12
CA GLU A 34 -14.42 0.56 -23.78
C GLU A 34 -13.33 1.55 -24.27
N GLU A 35 -13.53 2.23 -25.39
CA GLU A 35 -12.64 3.30 -25.87
C GLU A 35 -12.63 4.52 -24.93
N GLU A 36 -13.81 5.00 -24.52
CA GLU A 36 -13.95 6.10 -23.56
C GLU A 36 -13.30 5.75 -22.20
N LYS A 37 -13.45 4.51 -21.76
CA LYS A 37 -12.81 3.96 -20.55
C LYS A 37 -11.29 3.80 -20.70
N SER A 38 -10.80 3.44 -21.89
CA SER A 38 -9.37 3.36 -22.17
C SER A 38 -8.71 4.74 -22.17
N MET A 39 -9.32 5.73 -22.83
CA MET A 39 -8.83 7.11 -22.87
C MET A 39 -8.79 7.76 -21.49
N THR A 40 -9.79 7.50 -20.65
CA THR A 40 -9.81 8.00 -19.26
C THR A 40 -8.72 7.35 -18.41
N ASN A 41 -8.51 6.04 -18.52
CA ASN A 41 -7.41 5.34 -17.85
C ASN A 41 -6.03 5.86 -18.28
N GLU A 42 -5.82 6.09 -19.58
CA GLU A 42 -4.58 6.66 -20.12
C GLU A 42 -4.37 8.09 -19.60
N THR A 43 -5.44 8.90 -19.59
CA THR A 43 -5.39 10.28 -19.06
C THR A 43 -5.05 10.31 -17.57
N VAL A 44 -5.60 9.38 -16.78
CA VAL A 44 -5.29 9.24 -15.35
C VAL A 44 -3.82 8.86 -15.16
N ARG A 45 -3.30 7.89 -15.93
CA ARG A 45 -1.88 7.50 -15.91
C ARG A 45 -0.95 8.65 -16.29
N VAL A 46 -1.29 9.42 -17.32
CA VAL A 46 -0.52 10.60 -17.74
C VAL A 46 -0.51 11.64 -16.64
N LYS A 47 -1.65 11.96 -16.03
CA LYS A 47 -1.75 12.91 -14.90
C LYS A 47 -0.98 12.44 -13.67
N GLU A 48 -1.04 11.16 -13.33
CA GLU A 48 -0.24 10.57 -12.24
C GLU A 48 1.26 10.69 -12.55
N SER A 49 1.68 10.37 -13.77
CA SER A 49 3.09 10.49 -14.18
C SER A 49 3.60 11.95 -14.14
N GLU A 50 2.77 12.91 -14.55
CA GLU A 50 3.11 14.33 -14.46
C GLU A 50 3.20 14.83 -13.01
N LEU A 51 2.28 14.39 -12.14
CA LEU A 51 2.31 14.71 -10.71
C LEU A 51 3.58 14.16 -10.06
N MET A 52 3.96 12.92 -10.37
CA MET A 52 5.20 12.32 -9.88
C MET A 52 6.45 13.07 -10.38
N MET A 53 6.47 13.53 -11.63
CA MET A 53 7.57 14.36 -12.14
C MET A 53 7.63 15.75 -11.49
N LYS A 54 6.48 16.40 -11.25
CA LYS A 54 6.42 17.70 -10.55
C LYS A 54 6.88 17.56 -9.09
N GLN A 55 6.53 16.47 -8.42
CA GLN A 55 6.95 16.18 -7.06
C GLN A 55 8.47 15.88 -6.97
N ASN A 56 9.05 15.25 -8.00
CA ASN A 56 10.50 15.07 -8.10
C ASN A 56 11.25 16.38 -8.40
N ARG A 57 10.66 17.33 -9.13
CA ARG A 57 11.25 18.67 -9.37
C ARG A 57 11.22 19.56 -8.12
N LEU A 58 10.26 19.36 -7.21
CA LEU A 58 10.17 20.07 -5.93
C LEU A 58 11.16 19.55 -4.87
N LYS A 59 11.72 18.34 -5.05
CA LYS A 59 12.84 17.85 -4.26
C LYS A 59 14.15 18.42 -4.84
N LYS A 60 14.59 19.59 -4.33
CA LYS A 60 15.96 20.06 -4.59
C LYS A 60 16.95 18.94 -4.20
N PRO A 61 17.97 18.61 -5.02
CA PRO A 61 18.96 17.62 -4.65
C PRO A 61 19.73 18.10 -3.42
N ARG A 62 19.79 17.27 -2.37
CA ARG A 62 20.75 17.45 -1.27
C ARG A 62 22.14 17.31 -1.88
N ILE A 63 22.87 18.41 -1.93
CA ILE A 63 24.33 18.39 -2.08
C ILE A 63 24.84 17.64 -0.84
N LEU A 64 25.48 16.49 -1.08
CA LEU A 64 26.16 15.73 -0.06
C LEU A 64 27.54 16.38 0.14
N ASP A 65 27.60 17.41 0.99
CA ASP A 65 28.87 17.89 1.50
C ASP A 65 29.29 16.98 2.66
N SER A 66 30.16 16.03 2.32
CA SER A 66 31.07 15.37 3.24
C SER A 66 31.86 16.45 3.98
N HIS A 67 31.71 16.61 5.29
CA HIS A 67 32.77 16.86 6.27
C HIS A 67 32.20 16.57 7.67
N GLY A 68 32.89 15.70 8.42
CA GLY A 68 32.43 15.20 9.70
C GLY A 68 32.48 16.25 10.81
N TYR A 69 31.59 16.09 11.79
CA TYR A 69 31.68 16.81 13.06
C TYR A 69 31.43 15.87 14.24
N SER A 70 32.54 15.61 14.91
CA SER A 70 32.69 15.21 16.30
C SER A 70 32.09 16.29 17.22
N TYR A 71 31.47 15.85 18.32
CA TYR A 71 31.18 16.72 19.47
C TYR A 71 32.49 17.23 20.07
N GLN A 72 32.60 18.51 20.41
CA GLN A 72 33.39 18.98 21.56
C GLN A 72 33.09 20.42 21.97
N ASP A 73 33.35 20.65 23.24
CA ASP A 73 32.84 21.66 24.15
C ASP A 73 33.25 23.11 23.89
N HIS A 74 32.40 24.01 24.37
CA HIS A 74 32.71 25.42 24.55
C HIS A 74 33.54 25.63 25.83
N GLN A 75 34.76 26.14 25.68
CA GLN A 75 35.38 27.01 26.68
C GLN A 75 36.29 28.04 26.00
N LYS A 76 35.97 29.32 26.22
CA LYS A 76 36.77 30.49 25.80
C LYS A 76 37.87 30.73 26.82
N GLN A 77 39.08 31.08 26.37
CA GLN A 77 39.90 32.18 26.91
C GLN A 77 41.17 32.45 26.07
N ASN A 78 41.22 33.68 25.52
CA ASN A 78 42.33 34.65 25.40
C ASN A 78 43.80 34.19 25.29
N LEU A 79 44.51 34.63 24.24
CA LEU A 79 45.65 35.60 24.26
C LEU A 79 46.45 35.63 22.92
N ASN A 80 46.60 36.85 22.39
CA ASN A 80 47.72 37.49 21.65
C ASN A 80 48.72 36.67 20.79
N GLY A 81 48.99 37.15 19.57
CA GLY A 81 50.30 36.92 18.92
C GLY A 81 50.38 37.03 17.40
N ALA A 82 50.67 38.25 16.90
CA ALA A 82 51.54 38.60 15.77
C ALA A 82 51.65 37.72 14.48
N SER A 83 51.24 38.35 13.37
CA SER A 83 52.08 38.75 12.20
C SER A 83 52.62 37.73 11.17
N SER A 84 52.61 38.23 9.92
CA SER A 84 53.39 37.86 8.72
C SER A 84 52.77 36.79 7.80
N SER A 85 52.17 37.18 6.67
CA SER A 85 52.80 37.53 5.37
C SER A 85 53.01 36.31 4.48
N MET A 86 52.30 36.26 3.35
CA MET A 86 52.87 36.23 2.00
C MET A 86 51.77 35.96 0.97
N GLN A 87 51.60 36.92 0.05
CA GLN A 87 50.84 36.77 -1.18
C GLN A 87 51.67 35.94 -2.18
N SER A 88 51.04 34.96 -2.82
CA SER A 88 51.49 34.40 -4.10
C SER A 88 50.26 34.05 -4.93
N GLN A 89 50.03 34.88 -5.94
CA GLN A 89 49.00 34.75 -6.96
C GLN A 89 49.60 33.95 -8.12
N THR A 90 49.05 32.78 -8.46
CA THR A 90 49.49 32.03 -9.64
C THR A 90 48.30 31.38 -10.36
N TYR A 91 48.39 31.41 -11.68
CA TYR A 91 47.33 31.41 -12.68
C TYR A 91 46.70 30.04 -12.96
N TRP A 92 45.51 30.10 -13.58
CA TRP A 92 44.69 28.98 -14.06
C TRP A 92 45.42 28.05 -15.04
N VAL A 93 45.33 26.74 -14.80
CA VAL A 93 45.68 25.66 -15.75
C VAL A 93 44.44 24.78 -15.97
N PRO A 94 43.95 24.58 -17.21
CA PRO A 94 42.83 23.67 -17.47
C PRO A 94 43.28 22.19 -17.38
N ARG A 95 42.49 21.33 -16.72
CA ARG A 95 42.69 19.87 -16.72
C ARG A 95 41.85 19.17 -17.81
N PRO A 96 42.36 18.08 -18.43
CA PRO A 96 41.75 17.37 -19.56
C PRO A 96 40.58 16.44 -19.16
N PRO A 97 39.74 16.00 -20.11
CA PRO A 97 38.53 15.24 -19.83
C PRO A 97 38.84 13.76 -19.52
N LEU A 98 38.32 13.23 -18.42
CA LEU A 98 38.52 11.83 -18.03
C LEU A 98 37.34 10.94 -18.43
N SER A 99 37.68 10.02 -19.35
CA SER A 99 37.03 8.80 -19.84
C SER A 99 35.88 8.16 -19.03
N LYS A 100 34.84 7.75 -19.76
CA LYS A 100 33.69 6.93 -19.31
C LYS A 100 34.09 5.46 -19.19
N ASN A 101 34.14 4.92 -17.97
CA ASN A 101 34.30 3.47 -17.75
C ASN A 101 32.93 2.77 -17.71
N LEU A 102 32.56 2.11 -18.82
CA LEU A 102 31.47 1.13 -18.88
C LEU A 102 31.96 -0.19 -18.25
N LYS A 103 31.49 -0.51 -17.04
CA LYS A 103 31.69 -1.85 -16.45
C LYS A 103 30.53 -2.77 -16.86
N THR A 104 30.89 -3.91 -17.43
CA THR A 104 29.98 -4.91 -18.02
C THR A 104 29.17 -5.63 -16.93
N LYS A 105 27.88 -5.93 -17.22
CA LYS A 105 26.87 -6.63 -16.38
C LYS A 105 27.29 -7.98 -15.76
N GLU A 106 28.45 -8.51 -16.15
CA GLU A 106 28.97 -9.80 -15.70
C GLU A 106 29.67 -9.70 -14.33
N GLN A 107 30.32 -8.57 -14.02
CA GLN A 107 31.02 -8.38 -12.74
C GLN A 107 30.07 -8.13 -11.54
N GLU A 108 28.84 -7.63 -11.77
CA GLU A 108 27.83 -7.48 -10.70
C GLU A 108 27.21 -8.81 -10.26
N ARG A 109 27.18 -9.83 -11.14
CA ARG A 109 26.58 -11.14 -10.86
C ARG A 109 27.42 -12.00 -9.92
N ILE A 110 28.75 -11.78 -9.86
CA ILE A 110 29.66 -12.54 -9.00
C ILE A 110 29.58 -12.03 -7.54
N ARG A 111 29.18 -10.77 -7.32
CA ARG A 111 29.18 -10.15 -5.99
C ARG A 111 27.86 -10.31 -5.22
N ASN A 112 26.76 -10.60 -5.94
CA ASN A 112 25.45 -10.85 -5.35
C ASN A 112 24.96 -12.24 -5.78
N PRO A 113 25.18 -13.30 -4.98
CA PRO A 113 24.52 -14.56 -5.26
C PRO A 113 23.01 -14.30 -5.29
N PRO A 114 22.25 -14.92 -6.22
CA PRO A 114 20.81 -14.77 -6.25
C PRO A 114 20.30 -15.27 -4.90
N ARG A 115 19.70 -14.36 -4.13
CA ARG A 115 18.95 -14.73 -2.92
C ARG A 115 18.02 -15.85 -3.34
N THR A 116 18.34 -17.06 -2.93
CA THR A 116 17.38 -18.16 -2.95
C THR A 116 16.13 -17.57 -2.32
N ARG A 117 15.04 -17.52 -3.10
CA ARG A 117 13.71 -17.27 -2.54
C ARG A 117 13.45 -18.48 -1.67
N THR A 118 13.99 -18.46 -0.46
CA THR A 118 13.50 -19.29 0.63
C THR A 118 12.02 -19.02 0.61
N ARG A 119 11.23 -20.04 0.23
CA ARG A 119 9.79 -20.09 0.51
C ARG A 119 9.65 -19.45 1.88
N ARG A 120 9.03 -18.27 1.97
CA ARG A 120 8.68 -17.70 3.27
C ARG A 120 7.73 -18.74 3.85
N ALA A 121 8.29 -19.64 4.67
CA ALA A 121 7.51 -20.52 5.50
C ALA A 121 6.50 -19.63 6.20
N ASN A 122 5.28 -20.13 6.32
CA ASN A 122 4.17 -19.49 6.99
C ASN A 122 4.55 -19.30 8.48
N GLN A 123 5.41 -18.35 8.78
CA GLN A 123 5.86 -18.07 10.14
C GLN A 123 4.77 -17.22 10.76
N GLN A 124 3.74 -17.90 11.24
CA GLN A 124 2.90 -17.36 12.30
C GLN A 124 3.86 -16.88 13.39
N ALA A 125 3.77 -15.59 13.72
CA ALA A 125 4.67 -14.97 14.68
C ALA A 125 4.05 -15.08 16.08
N GLY A 126 4.87 -15.21 17.13
CA GLY A 126 4.41 -15.23 18.52
C GLY A 126 4.31 -16.62 19.14
N PRO A 127 3.62 -16.74 20.30
CA PRO A 127 3.50 -18.01 21.01
C PRO A 127 2.69 -19.02 20.21
N GLU A 128 3.07 -20.30 20.31
CA GLU A 128 2.29 -21.45 19.83
C GLU A 128 2.05 -22.42 21.00
N PRO A 129 0.78 -22.76 21.31
CA PRO A 129 -0.44 -22.25 20.66
C PRO A 129 -0.66 -20.74 20.92
N PRO A 130 -1.43 -20.04 20.06
CA PRO A 130 -1.80 -18.65 20.29
C PRO A 130 -2.47 -18.49 21.65
N PRO A 131 -2.16 -17.43 22.41
CA PRO A 131 -2.94 -17.06 23.57
C PRO A 131 -4.41 -16.88 23.19
N ASP A 132 -5.30 -17.30 24.08
CA ASP A 132 -6.72 -17.03 23.95
C ASP A 132 -7.00 -15.52 24.12
N ILE A 133 -8.13 -15.05 23.61
CA ILE A 133 -8.52 -13.63 23.70
C ILE A 133 -8.65 -13.20 25.18
N PRO A 134 -8.11 -12.02 25.59
CA PRO A 134 -8.22 -11.53 26.97
C PRO A 134 -9.67 -11.36 27.43
N MET A 135 -9.88 -11.46 28.74
CA MET A 135 -11.22 -11.47 29.35
C MET A 135 -11.98 -10.17 29.11
N GLU A 136 -11.29 -9.03 29.12
CA GLU A 136 -11.84 -7.71 28.87
C GLU A 136 -12.49 -7.62 27.48
N PHE A 137 -11.84 -8.21 26.46
CA PHE A 137 -12.41 -8.31 25.12
C PHE A 137 -13.60 -9.27 25.08
N LYS A 138 -13.50 -10.42 25.76
CA LYS A 138 -14.62 -11.38 25.85
C LYS A 138 -15.86 -10.73 26.45
N ASP A 139 -15.69 -9.93 27.50
CA ASP A 139 -16.79 -9.25 28.19
C ASP A 139 -17.46 -8.22 27.27
N ILE A 140 -16.68 -7.40 26.55
CA ILE A 140 -17.22 -6.44 25.56
C ILE A 140 -17.96 -7.18 24.44
N ILE A 141 -17.38 -8.26 23.92
CA ILE A 141 -18.00 -9.05 22.84
C ILE A 141 -19.30 -9.69 23.33
N MET A 142 -19.32 -10.28 24.52
CA MET A 142 -20.52 -10.88 25.11
C MET A 142 -21.61 -9.85 25.39
N ALA A 143 -21.27 -8.68 25.92
CA ALA A 143 -22.20 -7.58 26.14
C ALA A 143 -22.88 -7.10 24.83
N LYS A 144 -22.22 -7.30 23.69
CA LYS A 144 -22.76 -7.00 22.35
C LYS A 144 -23.48 -8.19 21.69
N ASN A 145 -23.73 -9.27 22.44
CA ASN A 145 -24.24 -10.55 21.90
C ASN A 145 -23.37 -11.10 20.75
N GLY A 146 -22.06 -10.88 20.83
CA GLY A 146 -21.09 -11.36 19.87
C GLY A 146 -20.95 -12.89 19.91
N ARG A 147 -20.92 -13.51 18.73
CA ARG A 147 -20.85 -14.97 18.54
C ARG A 147 -19.81 -15.31 17.46
N ASP A 148 -19.57 -16.60 17.22
CA ASP A 148 -18.67 -17.09 16.15
C ASP A 148 -17.25 -16.50 16.26
N LEU A 149 -16.73 -16.46 17.48
CA LEU A 149 -15.41 -15.92 17.78
C LEU A 149 -14.31 -16.77 17.12
N LYS A 150 -13.50 -16.14 16.27
CA LYS A 150 -12.47 -16.79 15.45
C LYS A 150 -11.20 -15.97 15.42
N LEU A 151 -10.06 -16.61 15.71
CA LEU A 151 -8.75 -16.03 15.45
C LEU A 151 -8.50 -16.01 13.93
N VAL A 152 -8.39 -14.83 13.34
CA VAL A 152 -8.18 -14.65 11.90
C VAL A 152 -6.71 -14.79 11.56
N ILE A 153 -5.84 -14.04 12.26
CA ILE A 153 -4.39 -14.06 12.03
C ILE A 153 -3.65 -13.64 13.30
N GLN A 154 -2.49 -14.24 13.54
CA GLN A 154 -1.50 -13.78 14.51
C GLN A 154 -0.22 -13.48 13.74
N LYS A 155 0.24 -12.23 13.75
CA LYS A 155 1.42 -11.80 13.00
C LYS A 155 2.17 -10.69 13.71
N LYS A 156 3.43 -10.56 13.31
CA LYS A 156 4.29 -9.45 13.65
C LYS A 156 3.99 -8.28 12.72
N LEU A 157 3.81 -7.08 13.27
CA LEU A 157 3.66 -5.86 12.48
C LEU A 157 4.97 -5.57 11.75
N CYS A 158 4.90 -5.44 10.43
CA CYS A 158 6.04 -5.09 9.61
C CYS A 158 6.01 -3.61 9.23
N PRO A 159 7.12 -3.03 8.75
CA PRO A 159 7.17 -1.60 8.43
C PRO A 159 6.09 -1.15 7.44
N SER A 160 5.71 -2.00 6.47
CA SER A 160 4.65 -1.66 5.51
C SER A 160 3.26 -1.61 6.14
N ASP A 161 3.02 -2.31 7.25
CA ASP A 161 1.75 -2.20 7.97
C ASP A 161 1.67 -0.88 8.77
N LEU A 162 2.78 -0.16 8.95
CA LEU A 162 2.88 1.06 9.76
C LEU A 162 3.25 2.30 8.94
N ASP A 163 3.42 2.14 7.64
CA ASP A 163 3.80 3.21 6.74
C ASP A 163 2.62 4.15 6.53
N ASP A 164 2.80 5.42 6.87
CA ASP A 164 1.76 6.45 6.77
C ASP A 164 1.18 6.61 5.35
N SER A 165 1.96 6.26 4.32
CA SER A 165 1.56 6.36 2.91
C SER A 165 0.61 5.23 2.50
N TYR A 166 0.78 4.04 3.10
CA TYR A 166 -0.05 2.87 2.81
C TYR A 166 -1.21 2.73 3.79
N ALA A 167 -0.99 3.13 5.05
CA ALA A 167 -1.98 3.22 6.11
C ALA A 167 -2.89 1.99 6.21
N GLN A 168 -2.30 0.79 6.17
CA GLN A 168 -3.07 -0.45 6.10
C GLN A 168 -2.42 -1.65 6.78
N LEU A 169 -3.23 -2.46 7.47
CA LEU A 169 -2.84 -3.78 7.95
C LEU A 169 -3.19 -4.85 6.91
N SER A 170 -2.19 -5.60 6.45
CA SER A 170 -2.38 -6.73 5.53
C SER A 170 -2.77 -8.03 6.23
N ILE A 171 -3.78 -8.72 5.68
CA ILE A 171 -4.25 -10.05 6.10
C ILE A 171 -4.24 -10.97 4.87
N PRO A 172 -3.08 -11.58 4.54
CA PRO A 172 -2.98 -12.47 3.38
C PRO A 172 -3.81 -13.73 3.59
N LYS A 173 -4.61 -14.13 2.59
CA LYS A 173 -5.51 -15.30 2.71
C LYS A 173 -4.78 -16.59 3.08
N GLY A 174 -3.56 -16.80 2.56
CA GLY A 174 -2.74 -17.97 2.89
C GLY A 174 -2.15 -18.00 4.32
N GLN A 175 -2.29 -16.90 5.07
CA GLN A 175 -1.82 -16.78 6.47
C GLN A 175 -2.99 -16.80 7.48
N MET A 176 -4.23 -16.82 7.00
CA MET A 176 -5.40 -16.85 7.86
C MET A 176 -5.55 -18.21 8.52
N ARG A 177 -5.94 -18.21 9.80
CA ARG A 177 -6.29 -19.43 10.55
C ARG A 177 -7.75 -19.82 10.39
N ALA A 178 -8.62 -18.85 10.11
CA ALA A 178 -10.04 -19.07 9.93
C ALA A 178 -10.62 -18.12 8.87
N GLU A 179 -11.59 -18.62 8.11
CA GLU A 179 -12.45 -17.78 7.28
C GLU A 179 -13.40 -17.00 8.19
N PHE A 180 -13.45 -15.68 8.01
CA PHE A 180 -14.11 -14.77 8.94
C PHE A 180 -15.26 -13.96 8.33
N LEU A 181 -15.44 -14.09 7.02
CA LEU A 181 -16.44 -13.35 6.23
C LEU A 181 -17.45 -14.33 5.63
N SER A 182 -18.72 -13.93 5.64
CA SER A 182 -19.75 -14.65 4.89
C SER A 182 -19.56 -14.50 3.38
N GLU A 183 -20.25 -15.32 2.58
CA GLU A 183 -20.25 -15.18 1.13
C GLU A 183 -20.78 -13.80 0.71
N GLU A 184 -21.83 -13.31 1.38
CA GLU A 184 -22.39 -11.97 1.17
C GLU A 184 -21.34 -10.87 1.46
N ASP A 185 -20.63 -10.95 2.58
CA ASP A 185 -19.55 -10.01 2.90
C ASP A 185 -18.46 -10.04 1.82
N GLN A 186 -18.11 -11.22 1.32
CA GLN A 186 -17.11 -11.38 0.26
C GLN A 186 -17.58 -10.84 -1.09
N MET A 187 -18.89 -10.89 -1.39
CA MET A 187 -19.48 -10.25 -2.57
C MET A 187 -19.45 -8.73 -2.43
N ASN A 188 -19.81 -8.20 -1.25
CA ASN A 188 -19.76 -6.77 -0.98
C ASN A 188 -18.34 -6.21 -1.12
N LEU A 189 -17.33 -6.96 -0.65
CA LEU A 189 -15.93 -6.60 -0.83
C LEU A 189 -15.41 -6.62 -2.28
N GLN A 190 -16.17 -7.18 -3.23
CA GLN A 190 -15.84 -7.16 -4.66
C GLN A 190 -16.49 -6.00 -5.41
N GLN A 191 -17.39 -5.26 -4.76
CA GLN A 191 -17.99 -4.07 -5.36
C GLN A 191 -16.91 -3.02 -5.59
N LYS A 192 -16.95 -2.42 -6.78
CA LYS A 192 -15.96 -1.45 -7.23
C LYS A 192 -16.44 -0.03 -6.95
N GLU A 193 -15.51 0.84 -6.61
CA GLU A 193 -15.72 2.28 -6.56
C GLU A 193 -16.03 2.80 -7.99
N ALA A 194 -16.49 4.05 -8.09
CA ALA A 194 -16.84 4.68 -9.36
C ALA A 194 -15.67 4.73 -10.37
N ASP A 195 -14.43 4.66 -9.89
CA ASP A 195 -13.24 4.60 -10.73
C ASP A 195 -13.06 3.24 -11.44
N GLY A 196 -13.83 2.20 -11.05
CA GLY A 196 -13.75 0.86 -11.61
C GLY A 196 -12.44 0.12 -11.30
N VAL A 197 -11.56 0.70 -10.50
CA VAL A 197 -10.23 0.18 -10.16
C VAL A 197 -10.20 -0.31 -8.71
N ARG A 198 -10.72 0.50 -7.78
CA ARG A 198 -10.67 0.20 -6.35
C ARG A 198 -11.91 -0.57 -5.90
N CYS A 199 -11.73 -1.44 -4.92
CA CYS A 199 -12.88 -2.00 -4.21
C CYS A 199 -13.32 -1.01 -3.12
N GLU A 200 -14.62 -0.77 -3.03
CA GLU A 200 -15.22 0.14 -2.06
C GLU A 200 -14.88 -0.33 -0.64
N GLY A 201 -14.99 -1.64 -0.42
CA GLY A 201 -14.82 -2.27 0.88
C GLY A 201 -16.09 -2.18 1.72
N ILE A 202 -16.01 -2.67 2.95
CA ILE A 202 -17.08 -2.55 3.94
C ILE A 202 -16.55 -1.93 5.23
N LYS A 203 -17.37 -1.14 5.91
CA LYS A 203 -17.06 -0.62 7.24
C LYS A 203 -17.46 -1.65 8.29
N VAL A 204 -16.51 -2.03 9.13
CA VAL A 204 -16.72 -3.01 10.21
C VAL A 204 -16.37 -2.38 11.57
N PRO A 205 -17.13 -2.67 12.63
CA PRO A 205 -16.73 -2.32 14.00
C PRO A 205 -15.43 -3.02 14.37
N LEU A 206 -14.57 -2.31 15.09
CA LEU A 206 -13.29 -2.79 15.60
C LEU A 206 -13.19 -2.48 17.09
N ILE A 207 -12.98 -3.49 17.91
CA ILE A 207 -12.51 -3.30 19.29
C ILE A 207 -10.98 -3.17 19.24
N GLU A 208 -10.47 -2.01 19.62
CA GLU A 208 -9.04 -1.70 19.60
C GLU A 208 -8.31 -2.27 20.83
N PRO A 209 -6.95 -2.38 20.80
CA PRO A 209 -6.16 -2.79 21.95
C PRO A 209 -6.44 -2.00 23.24
N CYS A 210 -6.79 -0.71 23.14
CA CYS A 210 -7.19 0.16 24.25
C CYS A 210 -8.62 -0.09 24.76
N LEU A 211 -9.31 -1.12 24.25
CA LEU A 211 -10.69 -1.51 24.56
C LEU A 211 -11.76 -0.52 24.08
N GLU A 212 -11.39 0.51 23.35
CA GLU A 212 -12.34 1.40 22.68
C GLU A 212 -12.87 0.77 21.39
N GLU A 213 -14.13 1.08 21.07
CA GLU A 213 -14.74 0.67 19.81
C GLU A 213 -14.59 1.78 18.76
N SER A 214 -14.07 1.40 17.60
CA SER A 214 -13.98 2.26 16.42
C SER A 214 -14.57 1.56 15.19
N THR A 215 -14.48 2.22 14.04
CA THR A 215 -14.91 1.66 12.76
C THR A 215 -13.74 1.66 11.80
N ILE A 216 -13.51 0.54 11.13
CA ILE A 216 -12.42 0.40 10.16
C ILE A 216 -12.91 -0.11 8.82
N SER A 217 -12.23 0.31 7.76
CA SER A 217 -12.57 -0.09 6.39
C SER A 217 -11.84 -1.38 6.01
N LEU A 218 -12.59 -2.46 5.85
CA LEU A 218 -12.10 -3.73 5.35
C LEU A 218 -12.20 -3.76 3.82
N LYS A 219 -11.07 -4.02 3.15
CA LYS A 219 -11.00 -4.13 1.69
C LYS A 219 -10.46 -5.49 1.27
N ARG A 220 -10.89 -5.96 0.10
CA ARG A 220 -10.32 -7.14 -0.56
C ARG A 220 -9.43 -6.70 -1.71
N TRP A 221 -8.21 -7.21 -1.72
CA TRP A 221 -7.24 -7.03 -2.78
C TRP A 221 -6.93 -8.36 -3.46
N LYS A 222 -6.98 -8.36 -4.79
CA LYS A 222 -6.65 -9.51 -5.63
C LYS A 222 -5.44 -9.17 -6.50
N PHE A 223 -4.36 -9.90 -6.32
CA PHE A 223 -3.15 -9.82 -7.16
C PHE A 223 -2.94 -11.14 -7.88
N GLY A 224 -3.34 -11.20 -9.14
CA GLY A 224 -3.37 -12.44 -9.91
C GLY A 224 -4.29 -13.47 -9.25
N THR A 225 -3.71 -14.58 -8.80
CA THR A 225 -4.43 -15.64 -8.07
C THR A 225 -4.43 -15.46 -6.55
N SER A 226 -3.61 -14.55 -6.02
CA SER A 226 -3.52 -14.31 -4.58
C SER A 226 -4.59 -13.32 -4.11
N ILE A 227 -5.15 -13.59 -2.93
CA ILE A 227 -6.12 -12.72 -2.26
C ILE A 227 -5.52 -12.26 -0.93
N SER A 228 -5.65 -10.98 -0.65
CA SER A 228 -5.38 -10.39 0.67
C SER A 228 -6.58 -9.56 1.09
N TYR A 229 -6.91 -9.63 2.36
CA TYR A 229 -7.77 -8.62 2.99
C TYR A 229 -6.89 -7.55 3.60
N MET A 230 -7.44 -6.34 3.76
CA MET A 230 -6.71 -5.22 4.34
C MET A 230 -7.63 -4.39 5.22
N LEU A 231 -7.16 -4.07 6.42
CA LEU A 231 -7.74 -2.99 7.22
C LEU A 231 -7.07 -1.71 6.78
N SER A 232 -7.84 -0.77 6.24
CA SER A 232 -7.35 0.50 5.71
C SER A 232 -7.83 1.65 6.60
N SER A 233 -8.40 2.72 6.06
CA SER A 233 -8.78 3.88 6.86
C SER A 233 -9.82 3.55 7.95
N PRO A 234 -9.62 4.01 9.22
CA PRO A 234 -8.55 4.88 9.73
C PRO A 234 -7.42 4.14 10.46
N TRP A 235 -6.75 3.16 9.84
CA TRP A 235 -5.71 2.32 10.47
C TRP A 235 -4.59 3.10 11.18
N ASN A 236 -4.10 4.20 10.61
CA ASN A 236 -3.06 5.00 11.28
C ASN A 236 -3.54 5.60 12.61
N HIS A 237 -4.84 5.90 12.72
CA HIS A 237 -5.41 6.32 14.00
C HIS A 237 -5.37 5.17 15.01
N VAL A 238 -5.73 3.95 14.60
CA VAL A 238 -5.62 2.75 15.44
C VAL A 238 -4.17 2.53 15.87
N VAL A 239 -3.20 2.66 14.96
CA VAL A 239 -1.77 2.55 15.28
C VAL A 239 -1.35 3.58 16.33
N ALA A 240 -1.71 4.85 16.14
CA ALA A 240 -1.34 5.93 17.03
C ALA A 240 -2.00 5.80 18.42
N ASN A 241 -3.31 5.55 18.45
CA ASN A 241 -4.10 5.44 19.68
C ASN A 241 -3.64 4.28 20.57
N ASN A 242 -3.16 3.21 19.95
CA ASN A 242 -2.73 1.99 20.66
C ASN A 242 -1.21 1.84 20.78
N GLY A 243 -0.43 2.85 20.34
CA GLY A 243 1.03 2.83 20.38
C GLY A 243 1.64 1.60 19.71
N LEU A 244 1.09 1.19 18.57
CA LEU A 244 1.57 0.03 17.80
C LEU A 244 2.91 0.37 17.12
N LYS A 245 3.86 -0.57 17.19
CA LYS A 245 5.22 -0.41 16.67
C LYS A 245 5.62 -1.60 15.80
N CYS A 246 6.64 -1.38 14.97
CA CYS A 246 7.22 -2.47 14.20
C CYS A 246 7.71 -3.54 15.17
N GLU A 247 7.57 -4.79 14.77
CA GLU A 247 7.91 -5.96 15.58
C GLU A 247 6.93 -6.29 16.73
N ASP A 248 5.91 -5.46 17.00
CA ASP A 248 4.82 -5.86 17.89
C ASP A 248 4.08 -7.06 17.31
N ILE A 249 3.65 -7.97 18.18
CA ILE A 249 2.85 -9.12 17.79
C ILE A 249 1.39 -8.79 18.06
N ILE A 250 0.57 -8.91 17.03
CA ILE A 250 -0.86 -8.69 17.13
C ILE A 250 -1.64 -9.96 16.79
N GLN A 251 -2.83 -10.05 17.35
CA GLN A 251 -3.87 -10.96 16.92
C GLN A 251 -5.04 -10.15 16.38
N LEU A 252 -5.57 -10.58 15.24
CA LEU A 252 -6.85 -10.11 14.74
C LEU A 252 -7.88 -11.21 14.90
N TRP A 253 -8.94 -10.91 15.63
CA TRP A 253 -10.08 -11.76 15.85
C TRP A 253 -11.30 -11.24 15.10
N SER A 254 -12.18 -12.16 14.72
CA SER A 254 -13.48 -11.87 14.15
C SER A 254 -14.57 -12.47 15.03
N PHE A 255 -15.70 -11.80 15.08
CA PHE A 255 -16.94 -12.26 15.68
C PHE A 255 -18.12 -11.66 14.92
N LYS A 256 -19.33 -12.11 15.23
CA LYS A 256 -20.56 -11.62 14.60
C LYS A 256 -21.54 -11.09 15.62
N VAL A 257 -22.11 -9.93 15.33
CA VAL A 257 -23.29 -9.38 16.01
C VAL A 257 -24.45 -9.42 15.02
N GLY A 258 -25.45 -10.27 15.31
CA GLY A 258 -26.45 -10.64 14.30
C GLY A 258 -25.80 -11.35 13.11
N HIS A 259 -25.92 -10.75 11.92
CA HIS A 259 -25.27 -11.22 10.68
C HIS A 259 -24.04 -10.39 10.27
N LYS A 260 -23.72 -9.32 11.01
CA LYS A 260 -22.66 -8.38 10.63
C LYS A 260 -21.30 -8.83 11.19
N PRO A 261 -20.22 -8.79 10.39
CA PRO A 261 -18.88 -9.05 10.89
C PRO A 261 -18.39 -7.89 11.77
N CYS A 262 -17.71 -8.25 12.85
CA CYS A 262 -17.01 -7.34 13.76
C CYS A 262 -15.61 -7.88 14.03
N LEU A 263 -14.68 -6.99 14.34
CA LEU A 263 -13.28 -7.33 14.56
C LEU A 263 -12.83 -6.93 15.96
N ALA A 264 -11.82 -7.62 16.47
CA ALA A 264 -11.08 -7.22 17.66
C ALA A 264 -9.58 -7.35 17.38
N LEU A 265 -8.83 -6.29 17.67
CA LEU A 265 -7.38 -6.25 17.54
C LEU A 265 -6.75 -6.29 18.93
N ILE A 266 -5.86 -7.26 19.14
CA ILE A 266 -5.15 -7.45 20.39
C ILE A 266 -3.66 -7.29 20.12
N LYS A 267 -2.99 -6.55 20.99
CA LYS A 267 -1.53 -6.51 21.06
C LYS A 267 -1.08 -7.46 22.16
N LEU A 268 -0.24 -8.44 21.82
CA LEU A 268 0.33 -9.41 22.75
C LEU A 268 1.50 -8.84 23.55
#